data_AF-A9KG01-F1
#
_entry.id   AF-A9KG01-F1
#
_cell.length_a   1.000
_cell.length_b   1.000
_cell.length_c   1.000
_cell.angle_alpha   90.00
_cell.angle_beta   90.00
_cell.angle_gamma   90.00
#
_symmetry.space_group_name_H-M   'P 1'
#
loop_
_entity.id
_entity.type
_entity.pdbx_description
1 polymer ?
#
loop_
_entity_poly.entity_id
_entity_poly.type
_entity_poly.pdbx_seq_one_letter_code
_entity_poly.pdbx_strand_id
1 'polypeptide(L)'
;MRSFIYILILLLLIFAFSTLIKRHDHLRQENSCLHIRKTLLAKTLKPKDTYIPQCTLYGHYIPKQCNQSTGECWCATIEGKEIPGTRTSSGKTPKLCKLNWFCELYRRMQ
;
A
#
# COMPACT_ATOMS: atom_id res chain seq x y z
N MET A 1 23.30 26.18 34.13
CA MET A 1 22.01 26.61 33.56
C MET A 1 21.92 26.39 32.04
N ARG A 2 22.84 26.91 31.22
CA ARG A 2 22.84 26.67 29.76
C ARG A 2 22.89 25.18 29.36
N SER A 3 23.72 24.38 30.03
CA SER A 3 23.79 22.92 29.81
C SER A 3 22.46 22.20 30.08
N PHE A 4 21.74 22.59 31.13
CA PHE A 4 20.43 22.00 31.45
C PHE A 4 19.38 22.35 30.39
N ILE A 5 19.44 23.56 29.83
CA ILE A 5 18.58 23.99 28.74
C ILE A 5 18.81 23.14 27.49
N TYR A 6 20.07 22.85 27.12
CA TYR A 6 20.37 21.98 25.98
C TYR A 6 19.88 20.54 26.20
N ILE A 7 20.03 20.00 27.42
CA ILE A 7 19.52 18.66 27.76
C ILE A 7 18.00 18.61 27.64
N LEU A 8 17.29 19.60 28.18
CA LEU A 8 15.83 19.67 28.10
C LEU A 8 15.34 19.77 26.65
N ILE A 9 15.99 20.62 25.84
CA ILE A 9 15.68 20.75 24.41
C ILE A 9 15.90 19.42 23.69
N LEU A 10 17.02 18.75 23.93
CA LEU A 10 17.32 17.46 23.31
C LEU A 10 16.27 16.40 23.66
N LEU A 11 15.84 16.32 24.92
CA LEU A 11 14.80 15.39 25.35
C LEU A 11 13.45 15.67 24.69
N LEU A 12 13.07 16.93 24.56
CA LEU A 12 11.84 17.32 23.85
C LEU A 12 11.91 16.96 22.36
N LEU A 13 13.06 17.16 21.70
CA LEU A 13 13.26 16.77 20.30
C LEU A 13 13.19 15.26 20.10
N ILE A 14 13.81 14.47 20.98
CA ILE A 14 13.75 13.00 20.93
C ILE A 14 12.32 12.51 21.12
N PHE A 15 11.60 13.06 22.10
CA PHE A 15 10.20 12.73 22.33
C PHE A 15 9.33 13.08 21.11
N ALA A 16 9.47 14.29 20.57
CA ALA A 16 8.78 14.70 19.35
C ALA A 16 9.10 13.78 18.16
N PHE A 17 10.37 13.43 17.95
CA PHE A 17 10.77 12.53 16.86
C PHE A 17 10.19 11.11 17.03
N SER A 18 10.22 10.55 18.23
CA SER A 18 9.63 9.23 18.51
C SER A 18 8.11 9.19 18.30
N THR A 19 7.40 10.27 18.67
CA THR A 19 5.95 10.38 18.40
C THR A 19 5.65 10.55 16.91
N LEU A 20 6.49 11.28 16.17
CA LEU A 20 6.39 11.40 14.71
C LEU A 20 6.62 10.05 14.01
N ILE A 21 7.63 9.28 14.42
CA ILE A 21 7.87 7.93 13.88
C ILE A 21 6.67 7.02 14.12
N LYS A 22 6.13 7.00 15.34
CA LYS A 22 4.95 6.18 15.67
C LYS A 22 3.73 6.58 14.84
N ARG A 23 3.52 7.88 14.63
CA ARG A 23 2.41 8.39 13.78
C ARG A 23 2.59 7.97 12.32
N HIS A 24 3.80 8.06 11.79
CA HIS A 24 4.10 7.62 10.44
C HIS A 24 3.86 6.11 10.25
N ASP A 25 4.28 5.28 11.21
CA ASP A 25 4.08 3.84 11.14
C ASP A 25 2.59 3.45 11.22
N HIS A 26 1.83 4.12 12.08
CA HIS A 26 0.37 3.95 12.14
C HIS A 26 -0.30 4.31 10.80
N LEU A 27 0.05 5.47 10.21
CA LEU A 27 -0.47 5.90 8.91
C LEU A 27 -0.08 4.93 7.77
N ARG A 28 1.13 4.35 7.84
CA ARG A 28 1.56 3.31 6.90
C ARG A 28 0.72 2.05 7.05
N GLN A 29 0.36 1.67 8.28
CA GLN A 29 -0.42 0.46 8.52
C GLN A 29 -1.90 0.63 8.16
N GLU A 30 -2.49 1.79 8.42
CA GLU A 30 -3.87 2.13 8.05
C GLU A 30 -4.08 2.11 6.51
N ASN A 31 -3.11 2.63 5.76
CA ASN A 31 -3.16 2.63 4.29
C ASN A 31 -2.60 1.34 3.67
N SER A 32 -2.27 0.33 4.47
CA SER A 32 -1.75 -0.95 3.97
C SER A 32 -2.82 -1.74 3.24
N CYS A 33 -2.40 -2.56 2.26
CA CYS A 33 -3.29 -3.48 1.57
C CYS A 33 -4.01 -4.40 2.55
N LEU A 34 -3.29 -4.92 3.56
CA LEU A 34 -3.88 -5.83 4.55
C LEU A 34 -4.97 -5.16 5.38
N HIS A 35 -4.77 -3.90 5.78
CA HIS A 35 -5.79 -3.14 6.51
C HIS A 35 -7.03 -2.95 5.64
N ILE A 36 -6.87 -2.41 4.43
CA ILE A 36 -7.97 -2.17 3.47
C ILE A 36 -8.71 -3.48 3.16
N ARG A 37 -7.98 -4.57 2.91
CA ARG A 37 -8.55 -5.89 2.67
C ARG A 37 -9.41 -6.36 3.84
N LYS A 38 -8.91 -6.27 5.08
CA LYS A 38 -9.68 -6.67 6.27
C LYS A 38 -10.94 -5.84 6.44
N THR A 39 -10.85 -4.52 6.24
CA THR A 39 -11.99 -3.61 6.32
C THR A 39 -13.06 -3.95 5.29
N LEU A 40 -12.68 -4.23 4.04
CA LEU A 40 -13.62 -4.63 2.99
C LEU A 40 -14.21 -6.03 3.21
N LEU A 41 -13.44 -6.94 3.80
CA LEU A 41 -13.94 -8.27 4.15
C LEU A 41 -14.95 -8.23 5.30
N ALA A 42 -14.72 -7.38 6.30
CA ALA A 42 -15.58 -7.22 7.47
C ALA A 42 -16.92 -6.51 7.17
N LYS A 43 -17.03 -5.82 6.02
CA LYS A 43 -18.30 -5.21 5.59
C LYS A 43 -19.33 -6.28 5.20
N THR A 44 -20.48 -6.25 5.88
CA THR A 44 -21.62 -7.15 5.67
C THR A 44 -22.36 -6.86 4.37
N LEU A 45 -22.51 -5.58 4.03
CA LEU A 45 -23.11 -5.13 2.78
C LEU A 45 -22.00 -4.55 1.90
N LYS A 46 -21.72 -5.23 0.79
CA LYS A 46 -20.77 -4.79 -0.23
C LYS A 46 -21.38 -5.00 -1.61
N PRO A 47 -21.31 -4.01 -2.52
CA PRO A 47 -21.70 -4.18 -3.91
C PRO A 47 -21.09 -5.43 -4.52
N LYS A 48 -21.81 -6.10 -5.42
CA LYS A 48 -21.37 -7.37 -6.04
C LYS A 48 -20.03 -7.22 -6.75
N ASP A 49 -19.81 -6.05 -7.35
CA ASP A 49 -18.62 -5.60 -8.09
C ASP A 49 -17.48 -5.08 -7.21
N THR A 50 -17.61 -5.17 -5.88
CA THR A 50 -16.57 -4.71 -4.94
C THR A 50 -15.28 -5.48 -5.16
N TYR A 51 -14.25 -4.76 -5.56
CA TYR A 51 -12.89 -5.27 -5.63
C TYR A 51 -12.28 -5.39 -4.23
N ILE A 52 -11.85 -6.60 -3.88
CA ILE A 52 -11.08 -6.87 -2.65
C ILE A 52 -9.61 -7.05 -3.04
N PRO A 53 -8.70 -6.19 -2.56
CA PRO A 53 -7.32 -6.22 -2.98
C PRO A 53 -6.60 -7.47 -2.48
N GLN A 54 -5.69 -7.98 -3.31
CA GLN A 54 -4.81 -9.08 -2.98
C GLN A 54 -3.49 -8.55 -2.40
N CYS A 55 -3.06 -9.12 -1.28
CA CYS A 55 -1.95 -8.58 -0.50
C CYS A 55 -0.83 -9.61 -0.32
N THR A 56 0.40 -9.10 -0.26
CA THR A 56 1.58 -9.84 0.16
C THR A 56 1.54 -10.07 1.68
N LEU A 57 2.40 -10.98 2.17
CA LEU A 57 2.60 -11.22 3.60
C LEU A 57 3.08 -9.97 4.35
N TYR A 58 3.77 -9.06 3.66
CA TYR A 58 4.30 -7.81 4.21
C TYR A 58 3.28 -6.67 4.25
N GLY A 59 2.02 -6.90 3.83
CA GLY A 59 0.99 -5.86 3.86
C GLY A 59 0.91 -4.96 2.65
N HIS A 60 1.75 -5.20 1.64
CA HIS A 60 1.72 -4.49 0.36
C HIS A 60 0.79 -5.17 -0.65
N TYR A 61 0.42 -4.43 -1.71
CA TYR A 61 -0.33 -5.00 -2.83
C TYR A 61 0.55 -5.98 -3.60
N ILE A 62 -0.01 -7.12 -4.00
CA ILE A 62 0.67 -7.99 -4.95
C ILE A 62 0.72 -7.32 -6.33
N PRO A 63 1.78 -7.54 -7.14
CA PRO A 63 1.88 -6.88 -8.44
C PRO A 63 0.73 -7.17 -9.40
N LYS A 64 0.09 -8.36 -9.32
CA LYS A 64 -1.08 -8.71 -10.13
C LYS A 64 -2.35 -8.60 -9.30
N GLN A 65 -3.17 -7.60 -9.54
CA GLN A 65 -4.49 -7.47 -8.92
C GLN A 65 -5.57 -7.98 -9.86
N CYS A 66 -6.62 -8.57 -9.29
CA CYS A 66 -7.77 -9.03 -10.06
C CYS A 66 -9.08 -8.70 -9.33
N ASN A 67 -10.01 -8.06 -10.03
CA ASN A 67 -11.39 -7.96 -9.57
C ASN A 67 -12.12 -9.26 -9.93
N GLN A 68 -12.39 -10.09 -8.91
CA GLN A 68 -13.07 -11.37 -9.09
C GLN A 68 -14.51 -11.22 -9.58
N SER A 69 -15.18 -10.08 -9.31
CA SER A 69 -16.54 -9.87 -9.77
C SER A 69 -16.63 -9.48 -11.24
N THR A 70 -15.67 -8.71 -11.76
CA THR A 70 -15.67 -8.29 -13.16
C THR A 70 -14.82 -9.20 -14.04
N GLY A 71 -13.97 -10.04 -13.44
CA GLY A 71 -13.00 -10.87 -14.16
C GLY A 71 -11.80 -10.09 -14.71
N GLU A 72 -11.67 -8.82 -14.33
CA GLU A 72 -10.59 -7.95 -14.79
C GLU A 72 -9.33 -8.12 -13.94
N CYS A 73 -8.16 -8.12 -14.59
CA CYS A 73 -6.87 -8.11 -13.91
C CYS A 73 -5.97 -6.99 -14.44
N TRP A 74 -5.17 -6.38 -13.57
CA TRP A 74 -4.21 -5.32 -13.89
C TRP A 74 -2.92 -5.48 -13.09
N CYS A 75 -1.88 -4.73 -13.46
CA CYS A 75 -0.69 -4.62 -12.64
C CYS A 75 -0.83 -3.45 -11.66
N ALA A 76 -0.44 -3.66 -10.41
CA ALA A 76 -0.45 -2.64 -9.39
C ALA A 76 0.96 -2.38 -8.82
N THR A 77 1.19 -1.16 -8.34
CA THR A 77 2.37 -0.82 -7.55
C THR A 77 2.26 -1.41 -6.13
N ILE A 78 3.32 -1.30 -5.35
CA ILE A 78 3.36 -1.76 -3.95
C ILE A 78 2.36 -1.01 -3.06
N GLU A 79 2.00 0.22 -3.44
CA GLU A 79 0.97 1.07 -2.84
C GLU A 79 -0.45 0.81 -3.39
N GLY A 80 -0.59 -0.06 -4.39
CA GLY A 80 -1.89 -0.45 -4.95
C GLY A 80 -2.39 0.40 -6.11
N LYS A 81 -1.56 1.31 -6.65
CA LYS A 81 -1.92 2.09 -7.84
C LYS A 81 -1.87 1.21 -9.07
N GLU A 82 -2.90 1.26 -9.91
CA GLU A 82 -2.90 0.59 -11.20
C GLU A 82 -1.87 1.19 -12.15
N ILE A 83 -1.13 0.34 -12.85
CA ILE A 83 -0.24 0.74 -13.94
C ILE A 83 -1.10 0.91 -15.20
N PRO A 84 -1.11 2.11 -15.83
CA PRO A 84 -1.93 2.37 -17.01
C PRO A 84 -1.66 1.38 -18.15
N GLY A 85 -2.72 0.99 -18.87
CA GLY A 85 -2.62 0.07 -20.01
C GLY A 85 -2.40 -1.40 -19.65
N THR A 86 -2.43 -1.77 -18.37
CA THR A 86 -2.25 -3.16 -17.93
C THR A 86 -3.56 -3.90 -17.65
N ARG A 87 -4.72 -3.23 -17.64
CA ARG A 87 -6.02 -3.86 -17.40
C ARG A 87 -6.41 -4.80 -18.53
N THR A 88 -6.93 -5.97 -18.16
CA THR A 88 -7.37 -7.01 -19.10
C THR A 88 -8.66 -7.65 -18.60
N SER A 89 -9.61 -7.93 -19.50
CA SER A 89 -10.99 -8.34 -19.14
C SER A 89 -11.24 -9.85 -19.14
N SER A 90 -10.21 -10.69 -19.21
CA SER A 90 -10.37 -12.16 -19.36
C SER A 90 -9.58 -12.97 -18.32
N GLY A 91 -9.28 -12.40 -17.16
CA GLY A 91 -8.41 -13.04 -16.15
C GLY A 91 -6.97 -13.35 -16.63
N LYS A 92 -6.62 -12.94 -17.86
CA LYS A 92 -5.27 -13.11 -18.41
C LYS A 92 -4.33 -12.26 -17.57
N THR A 93 -3.20 -12.85 -17.17
CA THR A 93 -2.20 -12.09 -16.44
C THR A 93 -1.55 -11.10 -17.41
N PRO A 94 -1.57 -9.79 -17.15
CA PRO A 94 -0.88 -8.84 -18.01
C PRO A 94 0.61 -9.19 -18.04
N LYS A 95 1.22 -9.20 -19.24
CA LYS A 95 2.64 -9.58 -19.41
C LYS A 95 3.55 -8.73 -18.52
N LEU A 96 3.17 -7.48 -18.28
CA LEU A 96 3.92 -6.51 -17.47
C LEU A 96 4.11 -6.99 -16.02
N CYS A 97 3.13 -7.69 -15.42
CA CYS A 97 3.22 -8.07 -14.00
C CYS A 97 4.11 -9.31 -13.78
N LYS A 98 4.57 -9.98 -14.85
CA LYS A 98 5.50 -11.12 -14.77
C LYS A 98 6.96 -10.68 -14.72
N LEU A 99 7.25 -9.43 -15.09
CA LEU A 99 8.60 -8.88 -15.15
C LEU A 99 8.80 -7.94 -13.95
N ASN A 100 9.37 -8.47 -12.87
CA ASN A 100 9.57 -7.74 -11.61
C ASN A 100 10.32 -6.39 -11.82
N TRP A 101 11.29 -6.36 -12.74
CA TRP A 101 12.05 -5.16 -13.11
C TRP A 101 11.21 -4.08 -13.82
N PHE A 102 10.16 -4.45 -14.56
CA PHE A 102 9.32 -3.47 -15.28
C PHE A 102 8.48 -2.62 -14.32
N CYS A 103 7.94 -3.24 -13.26
CA CYS A 103 7.27 -2.50 -12.19
C CYS A 103 8.23 -1.56 -11.45
N GLU A 104 9.50 -1.94 -11.29
CA GLU A 104 10.53 -1.08 -10.69
C GLU A 104 10.94 0.09 -11.60
N LEU A 105 11.05 -0.14 -12.91
CA LEU A 105 11.28 0.93 -13.88
C LEU A 105 10.13 1.93 -13.92
N TYR A 106 8.87 1.45 -13.92
CA TYR A 106 7.71 2.33 -13.90
C TYR A 106 7.66 3.21 -12.62
N ARG A 107 8.11 2.69 -11.48
CA ARG A 107 8.26 3.45 -10.22
C ARG A 107 9.28 4.58 -10.33
N ARG A 108 10.36 4.42 -11.10
CA ARG A 108 11.44 5.41 -11.25
C ARG A 108 11.10 6.56 -12.22
N MET A 109 10.05 6.43 -13.02
CA MET A 109 9.63 7.43 -14.00
C MET A 109 8.44 8.30 -13.54
N GLN A 110 8.00 8.16 -12.29
CA GLN A 110 7.03 9.02 -11.61
C GLN A 110 7.71 9.81 -10.50
#